data_AF-A0A1B6H1M5-F1
#
_entry.id   AF-A0A1B6H1M5-F1
#
_cell.length_a   1.000
_cell.length_b   1.000
_cell.length_c   1.000
_cell.angle_alpha   90.00
_cell.angle_beta   90.00
_cell.angle_gamma   90.00
#
_symmetry.space_group_name_H-M   'P 1'
#
loop_
_entity.id
_entity.type
_entity.pdbx_description
1 polymer ?
#
loop_
_entity_poly.entity_id
_entity_poly.type
_entity_poly.pdbx_seq_one_letter_code
_entity_poly.pdbx_strand_id
1 'polypeptide(L)'
;MTFLFGVWHNMRSSQINVTNLGNCENLIELNLRGVGVITINNVSALMNFTKLKRLSLTMVKNMSEVLEVVGKMTQLESLKLGEMMNLTETHVIQGFSQLTKLRRLRLEKGQ
;
A
#
# COMPACT_ATOMS: atom_id res chain seq x y z
N MET A 1 -31.31 -7.88 -5.73
CA MET A 1 -30.27 -7.15 -6.49
C MET A 1 -30.28 -5.72 -5.98
N THR A 2 -29.57 -5.48 -4.87
CA THR A 2 -29.47 -4.16 -4.23
C THR A 2 -27.99 -3.86 -4.08
N PHE A 3 -27.58 -2.75 -4.69
CA PHE A 3 -26.22 -2.25 -4.71
C PHE A 3 -25.76 -1.94 -3.27
N LEU A 4 -24.83 -2.72 -2.73
CA LEU A 4 -24.14 -2.45 -1.47
C LEU A 4 -22.97 -1.47 -1.67
N PHE A 5 -23.19 -0.35 -2.37
CA PHE A 5 -22.18 0.72 -2.47
C PHE A 5 -22.14 1.64 -1.24
N GLY A 6 -23.10 1.51 -0.30
CA GLY A 6 -23.28 2.47 0.80
C GLY A 6 -22.66 2.12 2.16
N VAL A 7 -22.19 0.89 2.40
CA VAL A 7 -21.81 0.45 3.77
C VAL A 7 -20.34 0.75 4.12
N TRP A 8 -19.49 1.04 3.12
CA TRP A 8 -18.06 1.32 3.34
C TRP A 8 -17.78 2.72 3.93
N HIS A 9 -18.75 3.63 3.92
CA HIS A 9 -18.55 5.00 4.38
C HIS A 9 -18.56 5.16 5.92
N ASN A 10 -18.89 4.11 6.69
CA ASN A 10 -19.07 4.21 8.15
C ASN A 10 -18.16 3.29 8.99
N MET A 11 -17.14 2.66 8.40
CA MET A 11 -16.07 2.04 9.18
C MET A 11 -15.09 3.15 9.59
N ARG A 12 -14.88 3.37 10.90
CA ARG A 12 -13.89 4.33 11.41
C ARG A 12 -12.51 3.99 10.81
N SER A 13 -12.11 4.71 9.75
CA SER A 13 -10.80 4.53 9.14
C SER A 13 -9.75 4.95 10.16
N SER A 14 -8.84 4.03 10.51
CA SER A 14 -7.72 4.38 11.36
C SER A 14 -6.63 5.03 10.50
N GLN A 15 -6.12 6.18 10.93
CA GLN A 15 -5.05 6.87 10.22
C GLN A 15 -3.69 6.35 10.70
N ILE A 16 -2.81 6.01 9.77
CA ILE A 16 -1.42 5.67 10.06
C ILE A 16 -0.53 6.75 9.45
N ASN A 17 0.26 7.42 10.28
CA ASN A 17 1.29 8.32 9.81
C ASN A 17 2.65 7.60 9.79
N VAL A 18 3.12 7.27 8.59
CA VAL A 18 4.40 6.57 8.39
C VAL A 18 5.62 7.42 8.72
N THR A 19 5.50 8.75 8.85
CA THR A 19 6.62 9.61 9.27
C THR A 19 7.12 9.29 10.67
N ASN A 20 6.25 8.76 11.54
CA ASN A 20 6.62 8.38 12.91
C ASN A 20 7.62 7.21 12.93
N LEU A 21 7.78 6.50 11.80
CA LEU A 21 8.75 5.43 11.61
C LEU A 21 10.06 5.94 10.96
N GLY A 22 10.21 7.27 10.76
CA GLY A 22 11.30 7.85 9.96
C GLY A 22 12.72 7.54 10.43
N ASN A 23 12.91 7.18 11.70
CA ASN A 23 14.21 6.78 12.25
C ASN A 23 14.56 5.30 12.01
N CYS A 24 13.65 4.52 11.41
CA CYS A 24 13.86 3.11 11.10
C CYS A 24 14.65 2.93 9.78
N GLU A 25 15.83 3.51 9.67
CA GLU A 25 16.65 3.52 8.44
C GLU A 25 17.08 2.12 7.97
N ASN A 26 17.11 1.16 8.90
CA ASN A 26 17.47 -0.23 8.63
C ASN A 26 16.26 -1.15 8.44
N LEU A 27 15.05 -0.59 8.28
CA LEU A 27 13.84 -1.38 8.11
C LEU A 27 13.90 -2.19 6.81
N ILE A 28 13.90 -3.52 6.94
CA ILE A 28 13.90 -4.45 5.80
C ILE A 28 12.48 -4.89 5.44
N GLU A 29 11.57 -4.90 6.41
CA GLU A 29 10.19 -5.35 6.23
C GLU A 29 9.21 -4.45 6.97
N LEU A 30 8.15 -4.06 6.27
CA LEU A 30 7.04 -3.29 6.80
C LEU A 30 5.75 -4.02 6.45
N ASN A 31 4.99 -4.38 7.49
CA ASN A 31 3.69 -5.01 7.34
C ASN A 31 2.64 -4.16 8.06
N LEU A 32 1.80 -3.48 7.29
CA LEU A 32 0.65 -2.72 7.78
C LEU A 32 -0.62 -3.47 7.38
N ARG A 33 -1.10 -4.30 8.29
CA ARG A 33 -2.36 -5.02 8.18
C ARG A 33 -3.35 -4.45 9.18
N GLY A 34 -4.32 -3.68 8.69
CA GLY A 34 -5.43 -3.20 9.52
C GLY A 34 -6.38 -4.33 9.91
N VAL A 35 -6.98 -4.22 11.10
CA VAL A 35 -8.19 -4.99 11.49
C VAL A 35 -9.43 -4.40 10.79
N GLY A 36 -9.33 -3.16 10.30
CA GLY A 36 -10.30 -2.49 9.44
C GLY A 36 -9.59 -1.63 8.39
N VAL A 37 -10.37 -0.83 7.65
CA VAL A 37 -9.83 0.09 6.64
C VAL A 37 -8.92 1.13 7.30
N ILE A 38 -7.75 1.35 6.71
CA ILE A 38 -6.78 2.35 7.13
C ILE A 38 -6.54 3.38 6.04
N THR A 39 -6.12 4.58 6.42
CA THR A 39 -5.61 5.60 5.51
C THR A 39 -4.17 5.91 5.89
N ILE A 40 -3.26 5.82 4.92
CA ILE A 40 -1.86 6.16 5.14
C ILE A 40 -1.69 7.65 4.89
N ASN A 41 -1.44 8.41 5.95
CA ASN A 41 -1.13 9.83 5.82
C ASN A 41 0.34 9.98 5.43
N ASN A 42 0.61 10.92 4.52
CA ASN A 42 1.94 11.20 3.99
C ASN A 42 2.65 9.95 3.43
N VAL A 43 2.01 9.32 2.43
CA VAL A 43 2.52 8.11 1.76
C VAL A 43 3.96 8.27 1.27
N SER A 44 4.33 9.49 0.85
CA SER A 44 5.68 9.79 0.34
C SER A 44 6.80 9.42 1.32
N ALA A 45 6.54 9.41 2.63
CA ALA A 45 7.51 9.03 3.64
C ALA A 45 7.93 7.54 3.58
N LEU A 46 7.18 6.69 2.87
CA LEU A 46 7.61 5.31 2.55
C LEU A 46 8.94 5.28 1.79
N MET A 47 9.23 6.32 1.00
CA MET A 47 10.49 6.42 0.25
C MET A 47 11.72 6.55 1.14
N ASN A 48 11.56 6.94 2.40
CA ASN A 48 12.67 7.05 3.35
C ASN A 48 13.23 5.67 3.73
N PHE A 49 12.44 4.59 3.57
CA PHE A 49 12.89 3.22 3.85
C PHE A 49 13.69 2.66 2.67
N THR A 50 14.87 3.23 2.44
CA THR A 50 15.76 2.88 1.30
C THR A 50 16.25 1.43 1.33
N LYS A 51 16.26 0.79 2.51
CA LYS A 51 16.63 -0.63 2.68
C LYS A 51 15.43 -1.59 2.67
N LEU A 52 14.20 -1.09 2.53
CA LEU A 52 12.99 -1.92 2.58
C LEU A 52 12.97 -2.92 1.41
N LYS A 53 12.84 -4.20 1.71
CA LYS A 53 12.76 -5.28 0.71
C LYS A 53 11.39 -5.89 0.62
N ARG A 54 10.60 -5.82 1.69
CA ARG A 54 9.31 -6.48 1.80
C ARG A 54 8.28 -5.49 2.32
N LEU A 55 7.23 -5.29 1.53
CA LEU A 55 6.13 -4.41 1.87
C LEU A 55 4.81 -5.19 1.77
N SER A 56 4.04 -5.17 2.85
CA SER A 56 2.68 -5.72 2.90
C SER A 56 1.72 -4.65 3.39
N LEU A 57 0.80 -4.25 2.52
CA LEU A 57 -0.24 -3.26 2.80
C LEU A 57 -1.61 -3.85 2.45
N THR A 58 -2.50 -3.97 3.43
CA THR A 58 -3.86 -4.50 3.20
C THR A 58 -4.89 -3.61 3.88
N MET A 59 -6.10 -3.53 3.31
CA MET A 59 -7.18 -2.66 3.80
C MET A 59 -6.84 -1.17 3.72
N VAL A 60 -6.11 -0.73 2.68
CA VAL A 60 -5.71 0.69 2.53
C VAL A 60 -6.66 1.44 1.62
N LYS A 61 -7.25 2.52 2.14
CA LYS A 61 -8.26 3.34 1.43
C LYS A 61 -7.68 4.15 0.27
N ASN A 62 -6.50 4.75 0.46
CA ASN A 62 -5.84 5.60 -0.54
C ASN A 62 -4.84 4.81 -1.41
N MET A 63 -5.29 3.67 -1.95
CA MET A 63 -4.40 2.74 -2.68
C MET A 63 -3.78 3.37 -3.95
N SER A 64 -4.46 4.30 -4.63
CA SER A 64 -3.90 4.97 -5.83
C SER A 64 -2.62 5.74 -5.49
N GLU A 65 -2.66 6.59 -4.45
CA GLU A 65 -1.51 7.34 -3.95
C GLU A 65 -0.39 6.42 -3.45
N VAL A 66 -0.77 5.34 -2.75
CA VAL A 66 0.16 4.28 -2.32
C VAL A 66 0.89 3.67 -3.50
N LEU A 67 0.16 3.35 -4.56
CA LEU A 67 0.72 2.67 -5.72
C LEU A 67 1.67 3.59 -6.53
N GLU A 68 1.38 4.89 -6.62
CA GLU A 68 2.28 5.88 -7.21
C GLU A 68 3.62 5.98 -6.49
N VAL A 69 3.62 5.89 -5.16
CA VAL A 69 4.85 5.91 -4.35
C VAL A 69 5.56 4.57 -4.42
N VAL A 70 4.83 3.47 -4.23
CA VAL A 70 5.40 2.11 -4.29
C VAL A 70 6.06 1.85 -5.64
N GLY A 71 5.52 2.34 -6.75
CA GLY A 71 6.14 2.24 -8.07
C GLY A 71 7.53 2.87 -8.17
N LYS A 72 7.91 3.76 -7.25
CA LYS A 72 9.25 4.36 -7.19
C LYS A 72 10.22 3.58 -6.29
N MET A 73 9.73 2.60 -5.53
CA MET A 73 10.51 1.79 -4.59
C MET A 73 11.17 0.58 -5.27
N THR A 74 12.08 0.85 -6.21
CA THR A 74 12.74 -0.17 -7.05
C THR A 74 13.62 -1.17 -6.28
N GLN A 75 13.86 -0.93 -4.99
CA GLN A 75 14.57 -1.83 -4.09
C GLN A 75 13.73 -3.04 -3.62
N LEU A 76 12.39 -2.99 -3.77
CA LEU A 76 11.47 -4.01 -3.27
C LEU A 76 11.66 -5.35 -3.99
N GLU A 77 11.63 -6.42 -3.20
CA GLU A 77 11.76 -7.81 -3.66
C GLU A 77 10.46 -8.60 -3.45
N SER A 78 9.63 -8.18 -2.50
CA SER A 78 8.33 -8.76 -2.21
C SER A 78 7.31 -7.66 -1.94
N LEU A 79 6.18 -7.70 -2.64
CA LEU A 79 5.08 -6.76 -2.50
C LEU A 79 3.77 -7.51 -2.35
N LYS A 80 3.07 -7.23 -1.27
CA LYS A 80 1.70 -7.70 -1.04
C LYS A 80 0.77 -6.49 -0.89
N LEU A 81 -0.24 -6.42 -1.75
CA LEU A 81 -1.28 -5.40 -1.73
C LEU A 81 -2.65 -6.07 -1.59
N GLY A 82 -3.48 -5.56 -0.69
CA GLY A 82 -4.86 -6.02 -0.50
C GLY A 82 -5.85 -4.87 -0.67
N GLU A 83 -7.03 -5.17 -1.20
CA GLU A 83 -8.10 -4.19 -1.46
C GLU A 83 -7.68 -3.08 -2.42
N MET A 84 -7.37 -3.46 -3.66
CA MET A 84 -7.02 -2.56 -4.77
C MET A 84 -8.25 -1.84 -5.35
N MET A 85 -8.93 -1.06 -4.53
CA MET A 85 -10.13 -0.31 -4.92
C MET A 85 -9.80 0.97 -5.69
N ASN A 86 -10.69 1.36 -6.61
CA ASN A 86 -10.62 2.63 -7.36
C ASN A 86 -9.31 2.87 -8.13
N LEU A 87 -8.65 1.80 -8.60
CA LEU A 87 -7.45 1.89 -9.42
C LEU A 87 -7.82 1.84 -10.91
N THR A 88 -7.15 2.68 -11.69
CA THR A 88 -7.18 2.57 -13.17
C THR A 88 -6.01 1.73 -13.66
N GLU A 89 -6.07 1.29 -14.91
CA GLU A 89 -4.98 0.57 -15.58
C GLU A 89 -3.65 1.36 -15.52
N THR A 90 -3.71 2.68 -15.69
CA THR A 90 -2.53 3.56 -15.59
C THR A 90 -1.85 3.46 -14.23
N HIS A 91 -2.62 3.48 -13.13
CA HIS A 91 -2.06 3.35 -11.79
C HIS A 91 -1.35 2.00 -11.62
N VAL A 92 -1.94 0.93 -12.15
CA VAL A 92 -1.38 -0.43 -12.10
C VAL A 92 -0.08 -0.52 -12.89
N ILE A 93 -0.06 -0.03 -14.13
CA ILE A 93 1.13 -0.04 -15.00
C ILE A 93 2.26 0.77 -14.35
N GLN A 94 1.97 2.00 -13.90
CA GLN A 94 2.98 2.86 -13.27
C GLN A 94 3.48 2.28 -11.95
N GLY A 95 2.60 1.68 -11.15
CA GLY A 95 2.92 1.09 -9.85
C GLY A 95 3.83 -0.13 -9.90
N PHE A 96 3.86 -0.87 -11.00
CA PHE A 96 4.60 -2.13 -11.09
C PHE A 96 5.72 -2.13 -12.14
N SER A 97 5.63 -1.31 -13.20
CA SER A 97 6.59 -1.36 -14.32
C SER A 97 8.06 -1.10 -13.94
N GLN A 98 8.29 -0.34 -12.86
CA GLN A 98 9.64 0.03 -12.42
C GLN A 98 10.20 -0.92 -11.35
N LEU A 99 9.42 -1.87 -10.83
CA LEU A 99 9.81 -2.77 -9.74
C LEU A 99 10.67 -3.94 -10.25
N THR A 100 11.81 -3.64 -10.85
CA THR A 100 12.69 -4.60 -11.53
C THR A 100 13.30 -5.67 -10.62
N LYS A 101 13.35 -5.44 -9.30
CA LYS A 101 13.84 -6.40 -8.31
C LYS A 101 12.73 -7.28 -7.71
N LEU A 102 11.48 -7.04 -8.08
CA LEU A 102 10.34 -7.74 -7.50
C LEU A 102 10.34 -9.22 -7.94
N ARG A 103 10.38 -10.12 -6.96
CA ARG A 103 10.33 -11.58 -7.19
C ARG A 103 9.02 -12.18 -6.74
N ARG A 104 8.29 -11.48 -5.87
CA ARG A 104 7.00 -11.91 -5.33
C ARG A 104 6.02 -10.75 -5.37
N LEU A 105 4.96 -10.91 -6.13
CA LEU A 105 3.81 -10.02 -6.13
C LEU A 105 2.59 -10.82 -5.67
N ARG A 106 1.88 -10.32 -4.66
CA ARG A 106 0.62 -10.90 -4.21
C ARG A 106 -0.45 -9.82 -4.15
N LEU A 107 -1.50 -10.00 -4.93
CA LEU A 107 -2.67 -9.14 -4.95
C LEU A 107 -3.84 -9.89 -4.32
N GLU A 108 -4.42 -9.34 -3.27
CA GLU A 108 -5.59 -9.91 -2.58
C GLU A 108 -6.81 -9.04 -2.81
N LYS A 109 -7.92 -9.66 -3.23
CA LYS A 109 -9.24 -9.08 -3.06
C LYS A 109 -9.57 -9.19 -1.56
N GLY A 110 -9.99 -8.11 -0.90
CA GLY A 110 -10.48 -8.31 0.47
C GLY A 110 -11.85 -8.95 0.47
N GLN A 111 -12.27 -9.35 1.68
CA GLN A 111 -13.37 -10.28 1.91
C GLN A 111 -14.73 -9.64 1.67
#